data_AF-A0A7J4JF00-F1
#
_entry.id   AF-A0A7J4JF00-F1
#
_cell.length_a   1.000
_cell.length_b   1.000
_cell.length_c   1.000
_cell.angle_alpha   90.00
_cell.angle_beta   90.00
_cell.angle_gamma   90.00
#
_symmetry.space_group_name_H-M   'P 1'
#
loop_
_entity.id
_entity.type
_entity.pdbx_description
1 polymer ?
#
loop_
_entity_poly.entity_id
_entity_poly.type
_entity_poly.pdbx_seq_one_letter_code
_entity_poly.pdbx_strand_id
1 'polypeptide(L)'
;MSLASFLGFVFRRASGLLLDLDDTCLPVEQLRALHDFSQRHRFEENPAHLQELVSVLKKKHAVDAIIVANRHGSMVVSSEGDLDTEALTGTALFNYVRAEIPDSDAILVRAGNWYMLFPFNEKVYILRAGSSLSTIEMHAIAREVEAFMKAKLLAPPLSEPIPREEA
;
A
#
# COMPACT_ATOMS: atom_id res chain seq x y z
N MET A 1 28.24 -46.80 19.25
CA MET A 1 27.47 -45.54 19.37
C MET A 1 26.10 -45.75 18.76
N SER A 2 25.05 -45.16 19.32
CA SER A 2 23.69 -45.30 18.79
C SER A 2 23.48 -44.40 17.57
N LEU A 3 22.68 -44.84 16.59
CA LEU A 3 22.30 -44.03 15.43
C LEU A 3 21.63 -42.71 15.87
N ALA A 4 20.84 -42.77 16.94
CA ALA A 4 20.17 -41.59 17.53
C ALA A 4 21.17 -40.56 18.09
N SER A 5 22.28 -41.01 18.69
CA SER A 5 23.33 -40.09 19.18
C SER A 5 24.11 -39.40 18.05
N PHE A 6 24.22 -40.03 16.87
CA PHE A 6 24.84 -39.40 15.71
C PHE A 6 23.92 -38.33 15.08
N LEU A 7 22.63 -38.67 14.89
CA LEU A 7 21.61 -37.73 14.41
C LEU A 7 21.50 -36.48 15.30
N GLY A 8 21.46 -36.65 16.64
CA GLY A 8 21.41 -35.53 17.58
C GLY A 8 22.65 -34.62 17.52
N PHE A 9 23.84 -35.17 17.23
CA PHE A 9 25.07 -34.39 17.05
C PHE A 9 25.04 -33.57 15.76
N VAL A 10 24.61 -34.16 14.64
CA VAL A 10 24.46 -33.46 13.36
C VAL A 10 23.42 -32.34 13.48
N PHE A 11 22.26 -32.61 14.12
CA PHE A 11 21.22 -31.62 14.29
C PHE A 11 21.68 -30.43 15.16
N ARG A 12 22.35 -30.67 16.28
CA ARG A 12 22.95 -29.59 17.10
C ARG A 12 23.95 -28.74 16.30
N ARG A 13 24.78 -29.38 15.47
CA ARG A 13 25.79 -28.65 14.69
C ARG A 13 25.16 -27.83 13.55
N ALA A 14 24.10 -28.34 12.94
CA ALA A 14 23.31 -27.60 11.96
C ALA A 14 22.56 -26.43 12.62
N SER A 15 21.88 -26.64 13.76
CA SER A 15 21.19 -25.57 14.48
C SER A 15 22.13 -24.49 14.99
N GLY A 16 23.33 -24.84 15.48
CA GLY A 16 24.34 -23.85 15.85
C GLY A 16 24.76 -22.99 14.65
N LEU A 17 25.07 -23.61 13.51
CA LEU A 17 25.45 -22.90 12.29
C LEU A 17 24.32 -22.06 11.67
N LEU A 18 23.06 -22.38 11.98
CA LEU A 18 21.88 -21.64 11.54
C LEU A 18 21.49 -20.51 12.52
N LEU A 19 21.91 -20.59 13.79
CA LEU A 19 21.77 -19.55 14.82
C LEU A 19 22.93 -18.55 14.79
N ASP A 20 24.17 -18.98 14.51
CA ASP A 20 25.33 -18.10 14.26
C ASP A 20 25.13 -17.22 13.01
N LEU A 21 24.16 -17.57 12.15
CA LEU A 21 23.72 -16.76 11.00
C LEU A 21 22.81 -15.59 11.39
N ASP A 22 22.27 -15.58 12.62
CA ASP A 22 21.49 -14.48 13.20
C ASP A 22 22.40 -13.48 13.95
N ASP A 23 23.59 -13.92 14.41
CA ASP A 23 24.64 -13.06 14.98
C ASP A 23 25.45 -12.31 13.90
N THR A 24 24.74 -11.92 12.82
CA THR A 24 25.27 -10.91 11.89
C THR A 24 25.24 -9.56 12.59
N CYS A 25 26.33 -9.29 13.31
CA CYS A 25 26.81 -7.95 13.57
C CYS A 25 27.17 -7.26 12.23
N LEU A 26 26.13 -6.98 11.43
CA LEU A 26 26.21 -6.19 10.21
C LEU A 26 26.92 -4.89 10.56
N PRO A 27 28.03 -4.55 9.89
CA PRO A 27 28.79 -3.35 10.23
C PRO A 27 27.83 -2.16 10.23
N VAL A 28 27.75 -1.46 11.36
CA VAL A 28 26.85 -0.30 11.51
C VAL A 28 27.16 0.75 10.44
N GLU A 29 28.40 0.78 9.95
CA GLU A 29 28.87 1.56 8.82
C GLU A 29 28.30 1.12 7.47
N GLN A 30 28.09 -0.18 7.22
CA GLN A 30 27.42 -0.68 6.00
C GLN A 30 25.91 -0.43 6.05
N LEU A 31 25.29 -0.59 7.23
CA LEU A 31 23.89 -0.21 7.43
C LEU A 31 23.69 1.31 7.30
N ARG A 32 24.64 2.13 7.80
CA ARG A 32 24.68 3.57 7.52
C ARG A 32 24.91 3.85 6.04
N ALA A 33 25.83 3.16 5.37
CA ALA A 33 26.08 3.38 3.95
C ALA A 33 24.85 3.03 3.10
N LEU A 34 24.12 1.96 3.43
CA LEU A 34 22.84 1.61 2.80
C LEU A 34 21.72 2.59 3.12
N HIS A 35 21.65 3.07 4.36
CA HIS A 35 20.70 4.10 4.80
C HIS A 35 20.98 5.45 4.14
N ASP A 36 22.24 5.87 4.07
CA ASP A 36 22.68 7.10 3.41
C ASP A 36 22.54 7.00 1.89
N PHE A 37 22.80 5.81 1.30
CA PHE A 37 22.58 5.54 -0.11
C PHE A 37 21.10 5.57 -0.44
N SER A 38 20.24 4.95 0.39
CA SER A 38 18.79 5.05 0.22
C SER A 38 18.35 6.50 0.38
N GLN A 39 18.85 7.25 1.38
CA GLN A 39 18.59 8.68 1.55
C GLN A 39 19.11 9.58 0.44
N ARG A 40 19.82 9.03 -0.56
CA ARG A 40 20.28 9.73 -1.76
C ARG A 40 19.50 9.31 -3.03
N HIS A 41 18.42 8.52 -2.95
CA HIS A 41 17.75 7.90 -4.12
C HIS A 41 16.19 7.82 -4.05
N ARG A 42 15.48 8.97 -3.89
CA ARG A 42 14.00 9.16 -3.92
C ARG A 42 13.48 8.93 -5.34
N PHE A 43 13.19 7.68 -5.67
CA PHE A 43 12.49 7.33 -6.90
C PHE A 43 11.36 8.32 -7.18
N GLU A 44 11.40 8.97 -8.35
CA GLU A 44 10.30 9.84 -8.79
C GLU A 44 8.99 9.07 -8.64
N GLU A 45 7.95 9.74 -8.13
CA GLU A 45 6.67 9.12 -7.82
C GLU A 45 5.97 8.69 -9.10
N ASN A 46 6.35 7.54 -9.68
CA ASN A 46 5.74 7.07 -10.92
C ASN A 46 4.26 6.71 -10.64
N PRO A 47 3.28 7.51 -11.14
CA PRO A 47 1.87 7.24 -10.91
C PRO A 47 1.45 5.94 -11.57
N ALA A 48 2.15 5.50 -12.62
CA ALA A 48 1.86 4.26 -13.33
C ALA A 48 1.92 3.03 -12.42
N HIS A 49 2.81 2.96 -11.42
CA HIS A 49 2.86 1.78 -10.54
C HIS A 49 1.71 1.77 -9.53
N LEU A 50 1.19 2.95 -9.11
CA LEU A 50 0.01 3.03 -8.26
C LEU A 50 -1.25 2.67 -9.07
N GLN A 51 -1.32 3.15 -10.31
CA GLN A 51 -2.34 2.77 -11.29
C GLN A 51 -2.34 1.26 -11.57
N GLU A 52 -1.17 0.65 -11.72
CA GLU A 52 -0.99 -0.79 -11.90
C GLU A 52 -1.47 -1.58 -10.67
N LEU A 53 -1.04 -1.19 -9.46
CA LEU A 53 -1.52 -1.82 -8.21
C LEU A 53 -3.05 -1.77 -8.13
N VAL A 54 -3.64 -0.60 -8.33
CA VAL A 54 -5.10 -0.42 -8.27
C VAL A 54 -5.81 -1.25 -9.34
N SER A 55 -5.20 -1.42 -10.53
CA SER A 55 -5.69 -2.32 -11.59
C SER A 55 -5.58 -3.81 -11.23
N VAL A 56 -4.57 -4.21 -10.44
CA VAL A 56 -4.45 -5.57 -9.90
C VAL A 56 -5.48 -5.80 -8.79
N LEU A 57 -5.64 -4.85 -7.86
CA LEU A 57 -6.64 -4.91 -6.79
C LEU A 57 -8.07 -4.99 -7.36
N LYS A 58 -8.37 -4.23 -8.43
CA LYS A 58 -9.63 -4.29 -9.16
C LYS A 58 -9.99 -5.74 -9.54
N LYS A 59 -9.03 -6.45 -10.14
CA LYS A 59 -9.18 -7.86 -10.55
C LYS A 59 -9.25 -8.80 -9.35
N LYS A 60 -8.39 -8.61 -8.35
CA LYS A 60 -8.28 -9.44 -7.13
C LYS A 60 -9.59 -9.47 -6.32
N HIS A 61 -10.24 -8.32 -6.20
CA HIS A 61 -11.48 -8.15 -5.41
C HIS A 61 -12.76 -8.15 -6.25
N ALA A 62 -12.67 -8.46 -7.55
CA ALA A 62 -13.81 -8.49 -8.49
C ALA A 62 -14.69 -7.22 -8.45
N VAL A 63 -14.05 -6.04 -8.31
CA VAL A 63 -14.73 -4.74 -8.34
C VAL A 63 -14.67 -4.13 -9.74
N ASP A 64 -15.66 -3.29 -10.08
CA ASP A 64 -15.71 -2.57 -11.34
C ASP A 64 -14.77 -1.36 -11.31
N ALA A 65 -14.77 -0.59 -10.22
CA ALA A 65 -13.87 0.55 -10.06
C ALA A 65 -13.39 0.73 -8.62
N ILE A 66 -12.17 1.26 -8.50
CA ILE A 66 -11.57 1.73 -7.25
C ILE A 66 -11.16 3.18 -7.49
N ILE A 67 -11.73 4.11 -6.72
CA ILE A 67 -11.39 5.53 -6.75
C ILE A 67 -10.96 5.92 -5.34
N VAL A 68 -9.85 6.64 -5.25
CA VAL A 68 -9.32 7.17 -3.99
C VAL A 68 -9.27 8.69 -4.11
N ALA A 69 -9.96 9.38 -3.22
CA ALA A 69 -10.04 10.83 -3.18
C ALA A 69 -9.56 11.37 -1.83
N ASN A 70 -9.03 12.58 -1.79
CA ASN A 70 -8.82 13.30 -0.54
C ASN A 70 -10.17 13.78 0.03
N ARG A 71 -10.23 14.13 1.32
CA ARG A 71 -11.45 14.67 1.97
C ARG A 71 -12.08 15.91 1.28
N HIS A 72 -11.32 16.60 0.43
CA HIS A 72 -11.75 17.75 -0.38
C HIS A 72 -12.33 17.37 -1.76
N GLY A 73 -12.36 16.09 -2.11
CA GLY A 73 -12.87 15.59 -3.39
C GLY A 73 -11.86 15.52 -4.54
N SER A 74 -10.62 15.97 -4.35
CA SER A 74 -9.56 15.79 -5.34
C SER A 74 -9.14 14.33 -5.44
N MET A 75 -9.10 13.80 -6.66
CA MET A 75 -8.69 12.42 -6.94
C MET A 75 -7.19 12.22 -6.68
N VAL A 76 -6.85 11.07 -6.11
CA VAL A 76 -5.47 10.61 -5.86
C VAL A 76 -5.10 9.51 -6.86
N VAL A 77 -6.00 8.55 -7.07
CA VAL A 77 -5.90 7.50 -8.08
C VAL A 77 -7.27 6.91 -8.41
N SER A 78 -7.46 6.45 -9.64
CA SER A 78 -8.68 5.79 -10.12
C SER A 78 -8.32 4.62 -11.03
N SER A 79 -8.95 3.46 -10.85
CA SER A 79 -8.72 2.27 -11.67
C SER A 79 -9.11 2.41 -13.15
N GLU A 80 -9.94 3.40 -13.52
CA GLU A 80 -10.49 3.53 -14.88
C GLU A 80 -10.09 4.84 -15.60
N GLY A 81 -9.10 5.56 -15.07
CA GLY A 81 -8.64 6.83 -15.63
C GLY A 81 -9.32 8.03 -14.96
N ASP A 82 -9.60 9.08 -15.74
CA ASP A 82 -10.17 10.32 -15.22
C ASP A 82 -11.63 10.12 -14.75
N LEU A 83 -11.81 10.13 -13.43
CA LEU A 83 -13.10 10.02 -12.74
C LEU A 83 -13.26 11.15 -11.70
N ASP A 84 -12.69 12.34 -11.97
CA ASP A 84 -12.73 13.49 -11.05
C ASP A 84 -14.15 13.87 -10.60
N THR A 85 -15.15 13.73 -11.48
CA THR A 85 -16.55 14.01 -11.15
C THR A 85 -17.15 12.98 -10.18
N GLU A 86 -16.78 11.70 -10.29
CA GLU A 86 -17.21 10.65 -9.35
C GLU A 86 -16.46 10.79 -8.01
N ALA A 87 -15.17 11.13 -8.03
CA ALA A 87 -14.36 11.42 -6.84
C ALA A 87 -14.94 12.59 -6.02
N LEU A 88 -15.25 13.70 -6.70
CA LEU A 88 -15.86 14.88 -6.08
C LEU A 88 -17.26 14.60 -5.54
N THR A 89 -18.13 14.00 -6.37
CA THR A 89 -19.53 13.73 -6.01
C THR A 89 -19.64 12.71 -4.88
N GLY A 90 -18.84 11.63 -4.93
CA GLY A 90 -18.81 10.63 -3.87
C GLY A 90 -18.27 11.20 -2.56
N THR A 91 -17.22 12.02 -2.60
CA THR A 91 -16.70 12.69 -1.40
C THR A 91 -17.70 13.67 -0.81
N ALA A 92 -18.42 14.44 -1.65
CA ALA A 92 -19.47 15.35 -1.21
C ALA A 92 -20.64 14.58 -0.56
N LEU A 93 -21.09 13.48 -1.17
CA LEU A 93 -22.14 12.61 -0.61
C LEU A 93 -21.71 12.00 0.73
N PHE A 94 -20.46 11.51 0.82
CA PHE A 94 -19.91 10.96 2.05
C PHE A 94 -19.86 12.00 3.18
N ASN A 95 -19.36 13.20 2.88
CA ASN A 95 -19.29 14.30 3.84
C ASN A 95 -20.69 14.77 4.27
N TYR A 96 -21.67 14.79 3.36
CA TYR A 96 -23.06 15.12 3.69
C TYR A 96 -23.67 14.11 4.67
N VAL A 97 -23.62 12.81 4.35
CA VAL A 97 -24.16 11.77 5.24
C VAL A 97 -23.46 11.78 6.59
N ARG A 98 -22.14 12.02 6.65
CA ARG A 98 -21.38 12.10 7.90
C ARG A 98 -21.74 13.33 8.75
N ALA A 99 -22.24 14.41 8.14
CA ALA A 99 -22.71 15.58 8.86
C ALA A 99 -24.07 15.32 9.55
N GLU A 100 -24.96 14.56 8.89
CA GLU A 100 -26.27 14.16 9.43
C GLU A 100 -26.17 12.96 10.40
N ILE A 101 -25.27 12.02 10.12
CA ILE A 101 -25.01 10.80 10.88
C ILE A 101 -23.51 10.73 11.19
N PRO A 102 -23.07 11.32 12.33
CA PRO A 102 -21.71 11.17 12.82
C PRO A 102 -21.31 9.69 12.96
N ASP A 103 -20.00 9.43 12.85
CA ASP A 103 -19.39 8.10 13.02
C ASP A 103 -19.91 7.00 12.06
N SER A 104 -20.43 7.38 10.89
CA SER A 104 -20.76 6.44 9.81
C SER A 104 -19.50 5.75 9.23
N ASP A 105 -19.32 4.46 9.52
CA ASP A 105 -18.17 3.66 9.02
C ASP A 105 -18.14 3.51 7.49
N ALA A 106 -19.29 3.26 6.86
CA ALA A 106 -19.41 3.07 5.42
C ALA A 106 -20.84 3.38 4.94
N ILE A 107 -20.95 3.83 3.69
CA ILE A 107 -22.20 4.15 3.00
C ILE A 107 -22.30 3.24 1.78
N LEU A 108 -23.44 2.56 1.62
CA LEU A 108 -23.71 1.68 0.49
C LEU A 108 -24.93 2.19 -0.27
N VAL A 109 -24.76 2.50 -1.56
CA VAL A 109 -25.81 3.00 -2.46
C VAL A 109 -25.95 2.03 -3.63
N ARG A 110 -27.18 1.61 -3.95
CA ARG A 110 -27.47 0.75 -5.10
C ARG A 110 -28.11 1.56 -6.23
N ALA A 111 -27.36 1.76 -7.31
CA ALA A 111 -27.80 2.50 -8.49
C ALA A 111 -27.29 1.79 -9.76
N GLY A 112 -27.96 0.71 -10.16
CA GLY A 112 -27.45 -0.25 -11.15
C GLY A 112 -26.37 -1.14 -10.55
N ASN A 113 -25.21 -0.56 -10.22
CA ASN A 113 -24.13 -1.20 -9.45
C ASN A 113 -24.18 -0.76 -7.98
N TRP A 114 -23.41 -1.43 -7.12
CA TRP A 114 -23.14 -0.97 -5.76
C TRP A 114 -22.05 0.10 -5.79
N TYR A 115 -22.32 1.23 -5.16
CA TYR A 115 -21.35 2.26 -4.82
C TYR A 115 -21.12 2.19 -3.32
N MET A 116 -19.88 1.97 -2.90
CA MET A 116 -19.49 1.82 -1.51
C MET A 116 -18.49 2.93 -1.18
N LEU A 117 -18.86 3.80 -0.24
CA LEU A 117 -18.08 4.97 0.16
C LEU A 117 -17.68 4.81 1.62
N PHE A 118 -16.38 4.85 1.91
CA PHE A 118 -15.89 4.72 3.28
C PHE A 118 -14.62 5.57 3.50
N PRO A 119 -14.39 6.08 4.72
CA PRO A 119 -13.17 6.80 5.05
C PRO A 119 -12.06 5.80 5.36
N PHE A 120 -10.83 6.12 4.95
CA PHE A 120 -9.66 5.42 5.44
C PHE A 120 -8.47 6.39 5.54
N ASN A 121 -7.90 6.53 6.73
CA ASN A 121 -6.98 7.61 7.09
C ASN A 121 -7.58 9.01 6.75
N GLU A 122 -6.90 9.76 5.88
CA GLU A 122 -7.30 11.11 5.44
C GLU A 122 -7.94 11.13 4.05
N LYS A 123 -8.31 9.94 3.54
CA LYS A 123 -8.90 9.75 2.20
C LYS A 123 -10.29 9.14 2.29
N VAL A 124 -11.07 9.33 1.23
CA VAL A 124 -12.34 8.67 0.99
C VAL A 124 -12.13 7.68 -0.15
N TYR A 125 -12.50 6.43 0.09
CA TYR A 125 -12.45 5.36 -0.89
C TYR A 125 -13.86 5.15 -1.44
N ILE A 126 -13.97 5.16 -2.77
CA ILE A 126 -15.23 4.96 -3.50
C ILE A 126 -15.02 3.73 -4.38
N LEU A 127 -15.75 2.66 -4.09
CA LEU A 127 -15.70 1.40 -4.83
C LEU A 127 -16.99 1.21 -5.60
N ARG A 128 -16.89 0.79 -6.87
CA ARG A 128 -18.03 0.36 -7.69
C ARG A 128 -17.94 -1.15 -7.92
N ALA A 129 -19.01 -1.91 -7.70
CA ALA A 129 -19.03 -3.35 -7.95
C ALA A 129 -20.43 -3.90 -8.26
N GLY A 130 -20.48 -5.04 -8.95
CA GLY A 130 -21.73 -5.79 -9.17
C GLY A 130 -22.41 -6.25 -7.88
N SER A 131 -21.63 -6.63 -6.86
CA SER A 131 -22.05 -7.07 -5.52
C SER A 131 -21.52 -6.17 -4.41
N SER A 132 -22.19 -6.12 -3.26
CA SER A 132 -21.73 -5.40 -2.07
C SER A 132 -20.55 -6.13 -1.43
N LEU A 133 -19.45 -5.43 -1.18
CA LEU A 133 -18.31 -5.94 -0.40
C LEU A 133 -18.59 -5.79 1.09
N SER A 134 -17.98 -6.66 1.90
CA SER A 134 -17.95 -6.50 3.35
C SER A 134 -17.03 -5.33 3.76
N THR A 135 -17.26 -4.77 4.96
CA THR A 135 -16.37 -3.74 5.53
C THR A 135 -14.93 -4.21 5.66
N ILE A 136 -14.72 -5.51 5.92
CA ILE A 136 -13.39 -6.13 6.02
C ILE A 136 -12.67 -6.08 4.66
N GLU A 137 -13.34 -6.42 3.56
CA GLU A 137 -12.77 -6.38 2.21
C GLU A 137 -12.48 -4.94 1.76
N MET A 138 -13.39 -4.00 2.05
CA MET A 138 -13.18 -2.58 1.80
C MET A 138 -11.92 -2.07 2.53
N HIS A 139 -11.77 -2.39 3.81
CA HIS A 139 -10.59 -2.01 4.58
C HIS A 139 -9.32 -2.75 4.13
N ALA A 140 -9.42 -3.97 3.59
CA ALA A 140 -8.28 -4.68 3.02
C ALA A 140 -7.73 -3.97 1.77
N ILE A 141 -8.61 -3.58 0.84
CA ILE A 141 -8.26 -2.79 -0.35
C ILE A 141 -7.56 -1.49 0.07
N ALA A 142 -8.16 -0.73 0.99
CA ALA A 142 -7.56 0.52 1.45
C ALA A 142 -6.22 0.33 2.17
N ARG A 143 -6.06 -0.74 2.97
CA ARG A 143 -4.78 -1.08 3.59
C ARG A 143 -3.70 -1.37 2.56
N GLU A 144 -4.00 -2.13 1.51
CA GLU A 144 -3.03 -2.46 0.46
C GLU A 144 -2.61 -1.22 -0.34
N VAL A 145 -3.55 -0.32 -0.67
CA VAL A 145 -3.26 0.96 -1.34
C VAL A 145 -2.44 1.90 -0.45
N GLU A 146 -2.82 2.08 0.83
CA GLU A 146 -2.06 2.92 1.78
C GLU A 146 -0.69 2.35 2.11
N ALA A 147 -0.55 1.01 2.22
CA ALA A 147 0.74 0.37 2.46
C ALA A 147 1.71 0.63 1.30
N PHE A 148 1.24 0.57 0.06
CA PHE A 148 2.04 0.89 -1.12
C PHE A 148 2.45 2.37 -1.19
N MET A 149 1.52 3.30 -0.89
CA MET A 149 1.84 4.72 -0.80
C MET A 149 2.86 5.02 0.32
N LYS A 150 2.72 4.39 1.50
CA LYS A 150 3.67 4.54 2.61
C LYS A 150 5.03 3.91 2.34
N ALA A 151 5.07 2.73 1.71
CA ALA A 151 6.33 2.08 1.33
C ALA A 151 7.15 2.95 0.36
N LYS A 152 6.49 3.71 -0.52
CA LYS A 152 7.13 4.71 -1.38
C LYS A 152 7.57 5.98 -0.64
N LEU A 153 6.78 6.48 0.32
CA LEU A 153 7.17 7.63 1.15
C LEU A 153 8.40 7.36 2.04
N LEU A 154 8.66 6.09 2.37
CA LEU A 154 9.88 5.66 3.07
C LEU A 154 11.08 5.45 2.12
N ALA A 155 10.94 5.64 0.80
CA ALA A 155 12.02 5.61 -0.18
C ALA A 155 12.61 7.04 -0.39
N PRO A 156 13.85 7.36 0.06
CA PRO A 156 14.20 8.76 0.41
C PRO A 156 15.20 9.56 -0.49
N PRO A 157 15.22 10.92 -0.42
CA PRO A 157 16.23 11.88 -0.98
C PRO A 157 16.93 11.76 -2.36
N LEU A 158 16.32 11.80 -3.55
CA LEU A 158 17.08 11.57 -4.83
C LEU A 158 18.15 12.63 -5.07
N SER A 159 19.32 12.15 -5.48
CA SER A 159 20.33 12.94 -6.16
C SER A 159 20.24 12.75 -7.67
N GLU A 160 19.94 13.84 -8.37
CA GLU A 160 20.15 13.96 -9.81
C GLU A 160 21.54 13.41 -10.22
N PRO A 161 21.69 12.86 -11.43
CA PRO A 161 22.96 12.29 -11.86
C PRO A 161 24.07 13.33 -11.73
N ILE A 162 25.04 13.05 -10.85
CA ILE A 162 26.19 13.92 -10.60
C ILE A 162 26.81 14.26 -11.96
N PRO A 163 26.89 15.55 -12.34
CA PRO A 163 27.47 15.93 -13.62
C PRO A 163 28.89 15.38 -13.67
N ARG A 164 29.17 14.56 -14.67
CA ARG A 164 30.53 14.04 -14.88
C ARG A 164 31.38 15.23 -15.29
N GLU A 165 32.27 15.68 -14.40
CA GLU A 165 33.36 16.57 -14.79
C GLU A 165 34.16 15.85 -15.87
N GLU A 166 34.13 16.41 -17.09
CA GLU A 166 34.92 15.94 -18.21
C GLU A 166 36.40 16.26 -17.91
N ALA A 167 37.24 15.22 -17.93
CA ALA A 167 38.67 15.27 -17.65
C ALA A 167 39.51 14.95 -18.90
#